data_AF-A0A9P5P7Q1-F1
#
_entry.id   AF-A0A9P5P7Q1-F1
#
_cell.length_a   1.000
_cell.length_b   1.000
_cell.length_c   1.000
_cell.angle_alpha   90.00
_cell.angle_beta   90.00
_cell.angle_gamma   90.00
#
_symmetry.space_group_name_H-M   'P 1'
#
loop_
_entity.id
_entity.type
_entity.pdbx_description
1 polymer ?
#
loop_
_entity_poly.entity_id
_entity_poly.type
_entity_poly.pdbx_seq_one_letter_code
_entity_poly.pdbx_strand_id
1 'polypeptide(L)'
;DEDKPREWLWHSTAGKVIGQQYNIHQQWKNILQSKKQQSTSLQDHVQADVQADHECYKPFTSRLDWEIAHWAVTEKISQKALDRLLQVPQVQQKLGLTYKNSKGMLKCIDEIPERCGNWYTKQFSFRDKPDEQFTVHHWNPVEAIKALWGDPAFAENLVYRPGKLFRGGEAKTEDNRIFSEMWT
;
A
#
# COMPACT_ATOMS: atom_id res chain seq x y z
N ASP A 1 21.89 15.72 -20.48
CA ASP A 1 22.71 15.74 -19.26
C ASP A 1 22.12 14.82 -18.22
N GLU A 2 22.67 13.61 -18.22
CA GLU A 2 22.12 12.38 -17.68
C GLU A 2 22.41 12.21 -16.18
N ASP A 3 21.35 11.93 -15.44
CA ASP A 3 21.23 11.01 -14.30
C ASP A 3 22.45 10.80 -13.38
N LYS A 4 23.05 11.90 -12.91
CA LYS A 4 24.02 11.82 -11.81
C LYS A 4 23.32 11.34 -10.53
N PRO A 5 23.93 10.40 -9.77
CA PRO A 5 23.31 9.82 -8.58
C PRO A 5 23.02 10.91 -7.53
N ARG A 6 21.94 10.79 -6.77
CA ARG A 6 21.62 11.77 -5.72
C ARG A 6 22.33 11.42 -4.42
N GLU A 7 23.00 12.38 -3.81
CA GLU A 7 23.72 12.17 -2.55
C GLU A 7 23.04 12.90 -1.39
N TRP A 8 22.75 12.17 -0.32
CA TRP A 8 22.20 12.75 0.92
C TRP A 8 23.32 13.14 1.88
N LEU A 9 23.27 14.38 2.37
CA LEU A 9 24.05 14.86 3.51
C LEU A 9 23.11 15.04 4.71
N TRP A 10 23.09 14.06 5.60
CA TRP A 10 22.28 14.12 6.82
C TRP A 10 22.82 15.19 7.78
N HIS A 11 21.91 15.90 8.46
CA HIS A 11 22.31 16.88 9.47
C HIS A 11 23.02 16.20 10.66
N SER A 12 23.88 16.91 11.41
CA SER A 12 24.59 16.32 12.56
C SER A 12 23.67 15.88 13.71
N THR A 13 22.47 16.46 13.79
CA THR A 13 21.39 16.03 14.69
C THR A 13 20.42 15.04 14.04
N ALA A 14 20.64 14.65 12.79
CA ALA A 14 19.82 13.65 12.10
C ALA A 14 19.95 12.30 12.80
N GLY A 15 18.83 11.73 13.24
CA GLY A 15 18.83 10.51 14.05
C GLY A 15 19.14 10.74 15.54
N LYS A 16 19.35 11.99 15.99
CA LYS A 16 19.32 12.30 17.42
C LYS A 16 17.89 12.09 17.89
N VAL A 17 17.67 11.04 18.68
CA VAL A 17 16.36 10.64 19.19
C VAL A 17 15.86 11.71 20.17
N ILE A 18 15.06 12.65 19.67
CA ILE A 18 14.38 13.66 20.50
C ILE A 18 13.08 13.02 20.98
N GLY A 19 13.16 12.24 22.07
CA GLY A 19 12.01 11.55 22.66
C GLY A 19 12.00 10.06 22.36
N GLN A 20 12.33 9.28 23.37
CA GLN A 20 12.40 7.83 23.33
C GLN A 20 11.05 7.27 23.79
N GLN A 21 10.25 6.71 22.87
CA GLN A 21 9.55 5.47 23.18
C GLN A 21 10.37 4.35 22.53
N TYR A 22 11.41 3.94 23.24
CA TYR A 22 12.13 2.70 22.92
C TYR A 22 11.07 1.61 22.95
N ASN A 23 10.95 0.87 21.86
CA ASN A 23 9.90 -0.10 21.58
C ASN A 23 8.72 0.32 20.73
N ILE A 24 8.62 1.47 20.03
CA ILE A 24 7.48 1.61 19.08
C ILE A 24 7.50 0.46 18.05
N HIS A 25 8.60 0.23 17.34
CA HIS A 25 8.68 -0.86 16.36
C HIS A 25 8.53 -2.27 16.98
N GLN A 26 9.11 -2.50 18.17
CA GLN A 26 8.93 -3.76 18.91
C GLN A 26 7.50 -3.92 19.43
N GLN A 27 6.84 -2.85 19.88
CA GLN A 27 5.44 -2.81 20.29
C GLN A 27 4.54 -3.07 19.11
N TRP A 28 4.78 -2.46 17.95
CA TRP A 28 4.02 -2.77 16.73
C TRP A 28 4.24 -4.21 16.29
N LYS A 29 5.48 -4.70 16.32
CA LYS A 29 5.78 -6.11 16.03
C LYS A 29 5.08 -7.04 17.02
N ASN A 30 5.08 -6.70 18.30
CA ASN A 30 4.39 -7.44 19.36
C ASN A 30 2.88 -7.32 19.26
N ILE A 31 2.30 -6.18 18.86
CA ILE A 31 0.86 -5.98 18.65
C ILE A 31 0.40 -6.80 17.44
N LEU A 32 1.18 -6.85 16.38
CA LEU A 32 0.90 -7.66 15.20
C LEU A 32 1.06 -9.16 15.52
N GLN A 33 2.11 -9.54 16.26
CA GLN A 33 2.31 -10.93 16.71
C GLN A 33 1.28 -11.36 17.76
N SER A 34 0.85 -10.47 18.66
CA SER A 34 -0.18 -10.75 19.67
C SER A 34 -1.57 -10.77 19.07
N LYS A 35 -1.88 -9.99 18.04
CA LYS A 35 -3.07 -10.22 17.20
C LYS A 35 -3.03 -11.59 16.55
N LYS A 36 -1.85 -12.01 16.09
CA LYS A 36 -1.62 -13.35 15.52
C LYS A 36 -1.68 -14.48 16.55
N GLN A 37 -1.49 -14.18 17.85
CA GLN A 37 -1.51 -15.16 18.96
C GLN A 37 -2.84 -15.18 19.74
N GLN A 38 -3.59 -14.07 19.80
CA GLN A 38 -4.95 -14.03 20.37
C GLN A 38 -5.93 -14.86 19.53
N SER A 39 -5.67 -15.03 18.23
CA SER A 39 -6.37 -16.02 17.41
C SER A 39 -5.93 -17.46 17.71
N THR A 40 -4.80 -17.68 18.39
CA THR A 40 -4.23 -19.01 18.69
C THR A 40 -4.51 -19.52 20.11
N SER A 41 -4.97 -18.69 21.04
CA SER A 41 -5.21 -19.09 22.45
C SER A 41 -6.70 -19.24 22.80
N LEU A 42 -7.42 -20.06 22.03
CA LEU A 42 -8.60 -20.79 22.50
C LEU A 42 -8.51 -22.19 21.86
N GLN A 43 -7.81 -23.10 22.54
CA GLN A 43 -7.68 -24.49 22.11
C GLN A 43 -8.96 -25.24 22.45
N ASP A 44 -9.64 -25.77 21.43
CA ASP A 44 -9.73 -27.23 21.32
C ASP A 44 -10.15 -27.70 19.91
N HIS A 45 -9.31 -28.61 19.40
CA HIS A 45 -9.52 -29.61 18.34
C HIS A 45 -9.48 -29.24 16.83
N VAL A 46 -8.29 -29.44 16.24
CA VAL A 46 -7.95 -30.02 14.91
C VAL A 46 -8.41 -29.29 13.62
N GLN A 47 -9.03 -28.11 13.70
CA GLN A 47 -9.56 -27.41 12.50
C GLN A 47 -8.87 -26.06 12.17
N ALA A 48 -7.74 -25.74 12.81
CA ALA A 48 -7.18 -24.38 12.85
C ALA A 48 -6.18 -24.01 11.72
N ASP A 49 -5.48 -24.96 11.10
CA ASP A 49 -4.46 -24.62 10.08
C ASP A 49 -5.05 -24.10 8.77
N VAL A 50 -6.33 -24.40 8.48
CA VAL A 50 -7.03 -23.89 7.29
C VAL A 50 -7.62 -22.49 7.55
N GLN A 51 -8.00 -22.20 8.80
CA GLN A 51 -8.66 -20.93 9.19
C GLN A 51 -7.71 -19.73 9.29
N ALA A 52 -6.46 -19.93 9.70
CA ALA A 52 -5.47 -18.85 9.77
C ALA A 52 -5.09 -18.30 8.38
N ASP A 53 -5.14 -19.14 7.34
CA ASP A 53 -4.89 -18.71 5.97
C ASP A 53 -6.07 -17.86 5.42
N HIS A 54 -7.30 -18.21 5.82
CA HIS A 54 -8.51 -17.50 5.37
C HIS A 54 -8.61 -16.04 5.82
N GLU A 55 -8.03 -15.65 6.96
CA GLU A 55 -8.05 -14.24 7.42
C GLU A 55 -7.11 -13.36 6.58
N CYS A 56 -5.97 -13.90 6.15
CA CYS A 56 -4.98 -13.17 5.35
C CYS A 56 -5.49 -12.81 3.96
N TYR A 57 -6.42 -13.59 3.41
CA TYR A 57 -6.94 -13.40 2.05
C TYR A 57 -8.34 -12.78 2.01
N LYS A 58 -8.92 -12.37 3.16
CA LYS A 58 -10.20 -11.65 3.15
C LYS A 58 -10.13 -10.44 2.21
N PRO A 59 -11.16 -10.23 1.37
CA PRO A 59 -12.47 -10.87 1.36
C PRO A 59 -12.57 -12.19 0.58
N PHE A 60 -11.49 -12.66 -0.05
CA PHE A 60 -11.47 -13.93 -0.78
C PHE A 60 -11.57 -15.13 0.16
N THR A 61 -12.17 -16.20 -0.37
CA THR A 61 -12.40 -17.42 0.43
C THR A 61 -11.14 -18.28 0.49
N SER A 62 -10.19 -18.16 -0.45
CA SER A 62 -8.95 -18.94 -0.40
C SER A 62 -7.78 -18.18 -1.02
N ARG A 63 -6.57 -18.66 -0.75
CA ARG A 63 -5.36 -18.16 -1.41
C ARG A 63 -5.45 -18.26 -2.93
N LEU A 64 -5.93 -19.40 -3.46
CA LEU A 64 -6.05 -19.60 -4.91
C LEU A 64 -7.06 -18.62 -5.52
N ASP A 65 -8.18 -18.40 -4.83
CA ASP A 65 -9.20 -17.41 -5.21
C ASP A 65 -8.63 -15.98 -5.30
N TRP A 66 -7.75 -15.60 -4.37
CA TRP A 66 -7.01 -14.33 -4.44
C TRP A 66 -5.94 -14.32 -5.55
N GLU A 67 -5.16 -15.40 -5.70
CA GLU A 67 -4.06 -15.46 -6.69
C GLU A 67 -4.56 -15.33 -8.13
N ILE A 68 -5.69 -15.96 -8.47
CA ILE A 68 -6.30 -15.83 -9.79
C ILE A 68 -6.81 -14.39 -10.02
N ALA A 69 -7.42 -13.78 -9.01
CA ALA A 69 -7.86 -12.39 -9.10
C ALA A 69 -6.68 -11.42 -9.24
N HIS A 70 -5.63 -11.61 -8.44
CA HIS A 70 -4.40 -10.83 -8.49
C HIS A 70 -3.73 -10.96 -9.86
N TRP A 71 -3.55 -12.18 -10.37
CA TRP A 71 -3.01 -12.43 -11.71
C TRP A 71 -3.82 -11.70 -12.79
N ALA A 72 -5.15 -11.79 -12.76
CA ALA A 72 -6.00 -11.14 -13.75
C ALA A 72 -5.84 -9.62 -13.77
N VAL A 73 -5.67 -9.00 -12.59
CA VAL A 73 -5.45 -7.55 -12.43
C VAL A 73 -4.04 -7.15 -12.88
N THR A 74 -3.00 -7.88 -12.45
CA THR A 74 -1.61 -7.60 -12.80
C THR A 74 -1.38 -7.69 -14.31
N GLU A 75 -1.92 -8.73 -14.96
CA GLU A 75 -1.82 -8.94 -16.41
C GLU A 75 -2.81 -8.09 -17.22
N LYS A 76 -3.64 -7.26 -16.56
CA LYS A 76 -4.65 -6.40 -17.20
C LYS A 76 -5.58 -7.18 -18.14
N ILE A 77 -5.99 -8.38 -17.72
CA ILE A 77 -6.89 -9.23 -18.51
C ILE A 77 -8.23 -8.50 -18.70
N SER A 78 -8.69 -8.43 -19.95
CA SER A 78 -10.01 -7.82 -20.21
C SER A 78 -11.12 -8.58 -19.47
N GLN A 79 -12.07 -7.85 -18.89
CA GLN A 79 -13.21 -8.43 -18.17
C GLN A 79 -13.95 -9.50 -18.99
N LYS A 80 -14.14 -9.26 -20.29
CA LYS A 80 -14.75 -10.21 -21.23
C LYS A 80 -13.93 -11.50 -21.43
N ALA A 81 -12.59 -11.41 -21.42
CA ALA A 81 -11.75 -12.61 -21.53
C ALA A 81 -11.81 -13.44 -20.25
N LEU A 82 -11.78 -12.78 -19.09
CA LEU A 82 -11.94 -13.45 -17.79
C LEU A 82 -13.33 -14.11 -17.68
N ASP A 83 -14.39 -13.42 -18.11
CA ASP A 83 -15.74 -13.99 -18.11
C ASP A 83 -15.83 -15.24 -18.99
N ARG A 84 -15.20 -15.25 -20.17
CA ARG A 84 -15.14 -16.44 -21.04
C ARG A 84 -14.41 -17.60 -20.38
N LEU A 85 -13.33 -17.34 -19.64
CA LEU A 85 -12.62 -18.36 -18.87
C LEU A 85 -13.51 -18.94 -17.75
N LEU A 86 -14.19 -18.06 -17.00
CA LEU A 86 -15.05 -18.46 -15.89
C LEU A 86 -16.34 -19.17 -16.35
N GLN A 87 -16.77 -18.95 -17.60
CA GLN A 87 -17.87 -19.68 -18.23
C GLN A 87 -17.51 -21.10 -18.66
N VAL A 88 -16.21 -21.45 -18.73
CA VAL A 88 -15.80 -22.82 -19.05
C VAL A 88 -16.31 -23.76 -17.94
N PRO A 89 -17.05 -24.84 -18.28
CA PRO A 89 -17.59 -25.75 -17.29
C PRO A 89 -16.50 -26.27 -16.34
N GLN A 90 -16.86 -26.40 -15.07
CA GLN A 90 -16.01 -26.90 -13.98
C GLN A 90 -14.82 -26.02 -13.57
N VAL A 91 -14.42 -25.00 -14.34
CA VAL A 91 -13.27 -24.14 -13.98
C VAL A 91 -13.47 -23.50 -12.61
N GLN A 92 -14.63 -22.89 -12.38
CA GLN A 92 -14.95 -22.28 -11.09
C GLN A 92 -14.92 -23.29 -9.94
N GLN A 93 -15.47 -24.49 -10.15
CA GLN A 93 -15.58 -25.52 -9.12
C GLN A 93 -14.21 -26.15 -8.80
N LYS A 94 -13.39 -26.40 -9.83
CA LYS A 94 -12.06 -27.01 -9.70
C LYS A 94 -11.06 -26.07 -9.04
N LEU A 95 -11.17 -24.77 -9.30
CA LEU A 95 -10.32 -23.75 -8.69
C LEU A 95 -10.89 -23.22 -7.36
N GLY A 96 -12.14 -23.56 -7.01
CA GLY A 96 -12.77 -23.10 -5.77
C GLY A 96 -12.96 -21.58 -5.71
N LEU A 97 -13.27 -20.95 -6.84
CA LEU A 97 -13.40 -19.49 -6.95
C LEU A 97 -14.73 -19.00 -6.37
N THR A 98 -14.68 -17.92 -5.59
CA THR A 98 -15.87 -17.31 -4.98
C THR A 98 -16.72 -16.57 -6.01
N TYR A 99 -16.07 -16.00 -7.04
CA TYR A 99 -16.73 -15.20 -8.07
C TYR A 99 -17.05 -16.02 -9.34
N LYS A 100 -18.19 -15.69 -9.97
CA LYS A 100 -18.69 -16.32 -11.20
C LYS A 100 -18.32 -15.56 -12.47
N ASN A 101 -17.94 -14.31 -12.33
CA ASN A 101 -17.58 -13.40 -13.41
C ASN A 101 -16.64 -12.30 -12.90
N SER A 102 -16.05 -11.57 -13.83
CA SER A 102 -15.18 -10.42 -13.58
C SER A 102 -15.83 -9.37 -12.68
N LYS A 103 -17.14 -9.11 -12.82
CA LYS A 103 -17.88 -8.20 -11.94
C LYS A 103 -17.87 -8.65 -10.48
N GLY A 104 -18.08 -9.94 -10.22
CA GLY A 104 -18.03 -10.51 -8.88
C GLY A 104 -16.63 -10.46 -8.29
N MET A 105 -15.61 -10.70 -9.11
CA MET A 105 -14.20 -10.56 -8.70
C MET A 105 -13.90 -9.11 -8.30
N LEU A 106 -14.27 -8.14 -9.14
CA LEU A 106 -14.05 -6.72 -8.87
C LEU A 106 -14.79 -6.26 -7.62
N LYS A 107 -16.02 -6.75 -7.40
CA LYS A 107 -16.75 -6.48 -6.15
C LYS A 107 -15.99 -7.00 -4.91
N CYS A 108 -15.39 -8.18 -4.99
CA CYS A 108 -14.54 -8.68 -3.90
C CYS A 108 -13.32 -7.76 -3.71
N ILE A 109 -12.73 -7.25 -4.79
CA ILE A 109 -11.61 -6.30 -4.68
C ILE A 109 -12.06 -4.98 -4.02
N ASP A 110 -13.25 -4.48 -4.36
CA ASP A 110 -13.81 -3.25 -3.78
C ASP A 110 -14.13 -3.41 -2.27
N GLU A 111 -14.32 -4.63 -1.79
CA GLU A 111 -14.54 -4.94 -0.37
C GLU A 111 -13.22 -4.98 0.43
N ILE A 112 -12.05 -4.94 -0.23
CA ILE A 112 -10.76 -4.84 0.46
C ILE A 112 -10.70 -3.46 1.14
N PRO A 113 -10.52 -3.40 2.47
CA PRO A 113 -10.48 -2.13 3.17
C PRO A 113 -9.34 -1.26 2.63
N GLU A 114 -9.66 0.00 2.31
CA GLU A 114 -8.66 0.98 1.89
C GLU A 114 -7.61 1.11 2.99
N ARG A 115 -6.35 0.82 2.66
CA ARG A 115 -5.24 0.95 3.63
C ARG A 115 -4.97 2.41 3.98
N CYS A 116 -5.28 3.35 3.08
CA CYS A 116 -4.91 4.76 3.16
C CYS A 116 -6.13 5.68 3.15
N GLY A 117 -6.80 5.85 4.31
CA GLY A 117 -7.85 6.86 4.50
C GLY A 117 -8.98 6.79 3.45
N ASN A 118 -9.74 7.87 3.30
CA ASN A 118 -10.73 8.00 2.22
C ASN A 118 -10.18 8.83 1.07
N TRP A 119 -10.44 8.42 -0.18
CA TRP A 119 -10.25 9.28 -1.35
C TRP A 119 -11.21 10.47 -1.36
N TYR A 120 -10.67 11.65 -1.65
CA TYR A 120 -11.43 12.87 -1.88
C TYR A 120 -11.25 13.31 -3.33
N THR A 121 -12.35 13.73 -3.95
CA THR A 121 -12.35 14.31 -5.29
C THR A 121 -12.75 15.77 -5.19
N LYS A 122 -11.89 16.67 -5.68
CA LYS A 122 -12.18 18.09 -5.79
C LYS A 122 -12.12 18.52 -7.24
N GLN A 123 -13.07 19.36 -7.63
CA GLN A 123 -13.06 20.01 -8.93
C GLN A 123 -12.87 21.50 -8.73
N PHE A 124 -11.96 22.10 -9.50
CA PHE A 124 -11.74 23.54 -9.49
C PHE A 124 -11.34 24.04 -10.88
N SER A 125 -11.57 25.32 -11.13
CA SER A 125 -11.09 26.03 -12.31
C SER A 125 -10.09 27.10 -11.90
N PHE A 126 -9.20 27.47 -12.82
CA PHE A 126 -8.28 28.58 -12.60
C PHE A 126 -8.91 29.89 -13.08
N ARG A 127 -8.54 31.01 -12.47
CA ARG A 127 -9.05 32.33 -12.88
C ARG A 127 -8.76 32.65 -14.34
N ASP A 128 -7.61 32.20 -14.84
CA ASP A 128 -7.18 32.42 -16.22
C ASP A 128 -7.92 31.52 -17.23
N LYS A 129 -8.61 30.48 -16.75
CA LYS A 129 -9.37 29.51 -17.55
C LYS A 129 -10.63 29.05 -16.81
N PRO A 130 -11.66 29.90 -16.72
CA PRO A 130 -12.88 29.57 -15.99
C PRO A 130 -13.69 28.43 -16.63
N ASP A 131 -13.55 28.23 -17.94
CA ASP A 131 -14.28 27.20 -18.69
C ASP A 131 -13.63 25.80 -18.60
N GLU A 132 -12.42 25.70 -18.04
CA GLU A 132 -11.70 24.43 -17.89
C GLU A 132 -11.78 23.96 -16.42
N GLN A 133 -12.39 22.79 -16.20
CA GLN A 133 -12.49 22.17 -14.88
C GLN A 133 -11.41 21.10 -14.71
N PHE A 134 -10.65 21.22 -13.63
CA PHE A 134 -9.61 20.27 -13.25
C PHE A 134 -10.11 19.41 -12.10
N THR A 135 -10.00 18.09 -12.25
CA THR A 135 -10.32 17.13 -11.20
C THR A 135 -9.05 16.67 -10.52
N VAL A 136 -8.98 16.88 -9.21
CA VAL A 136 -7.89 16.38 -8.35
C VAL A 136 -8.44 15.36 -7.39
N HIS A 137 -7.85 14.16 -7.44
CA HIS A 137 -8.05 13.12 -6.45
C HIS A 137 -6.93 13.20 -5.42
N HIS A 138 -7.29 13.32 -4.15
CA HIS A 138 -6.32 13.45 -3.07
C HIS A 138 -6.79 12.73 -1.80
N TRP A 139 -5.86 12.47 -0.88
CA TRP A 139 -6.13 11.95 0.45
C TRP A 139 -6.00 13.04 1.52
N ASN A 140 -6.47 12.74 2.73
CA ASN A 140 -6.04 13.47 3.91
C ASN A 140 -4.56 13.14 4.17
N PRO A 141 -3.63 14.12 4.16
CA PRO A 141 -2.21 13.86 4.30
C PRO A 141 -1.87 13.16 5.63
N VAL A 142 -2.60 13.45 6.70
CA VAL A 142 -2.38 12.82 8.02
C VAL A 142 -2.76 11.33 7.97
N GLU A 143 -3.86 10.98 7.30
CA GLU A 143 -4.29 9.58 7.16
C GLU A 143 -3.34 8.80 6.25
N ALA A 144 -2.89 9.41 5.16
CA ALA A 144 -1.90 8.81 4.26
C ALA A 144 -0.57 8.52 4.99
N ILE A 145 -0.08 9.47 5.81
CA ILE A 145 1.13 9.26 6.62
C ILE A 145 0.91 8.14 7.65
N LYS A 146 -0.22 8.15 8.36
CA LYS A 146 -0.54 7.09 9.35
C LYS A 146 -0.61 5.72 8.70
N ALA A 147 -1.21 5.62 7.51
CA ALA A 147 -1.29 4.37 6.76
C ALA A 147 0.10 3.88 6.33
N LEU A 148 0.92 4.77 5.77
CA LEU A 148 2.28 4.44 5.34
C LEU A 148 3.14 3.97 6.53
N TRP A 149 3.04 4.65 7.67
CA TRP A 149 3.76 4.28 8.89
C TRP A 149 3.19 3.05 9.60
N GLY A 150 1.92 2.75 9.36
CA GLY A 150 1.24 1.58 9.92
C GLY A 150 1.53 0.27 9.16
N ASP A 151 2.03 0.36 7.93
CA ASP A 151 2.32 -0.81 7.10
C ASP A 151 3.80 -1.24 7.23
N PRO A 152 4.08 -2.42 7.81
CA PRO A 152 5.45 -2.91 8.02
C PRO A 152 6.24 -3.08 6.73
N ALA A 153 5.60 -3.23 5.58
CA ALA A 153 6.28 -3.35 4.28
C ALA A 153 7.12 -2.10 3.95
N PHE A 154 6.78 -0.95 4.53
CA PHE A 154 7.50 0.31 4.32
C PHE A 154 8.46 0.66 5.47
N ALA A 155 8.55 -0.15 6.53
CA ALA A 155 9.34 0.16 7.72
C ALA A 155 10.81 0.45 7.39
N GLU A 156 11.41 -0.27 6.44
CA GLU A 156 12.80 -0.08 6.01
C GLU A 156 13.00 1.15 5.11
N ASN A 157 11.93 1.61 4.46
CA ASN A 157 11.94 2.73 3.52
C ASN A 157 11.58 4.07 4.19
N LEU A 158 11.02 4.03 5.40
CA LEU A 158 10.58 5.21 6.13
C LEU A 158 11.75 5.88 6.87
N VAL A 159 12.16 7.02 6.36
CA VAL A 159 13.30 7.79 6.87
C VAL A 159 12.81 9.13 7.40
N TYR A 160 12.74 9.28 8.73
CA TYR A 160 12.44 10.56 9.39
C TYR A 160 13.72 11.22 9.91
N ARG A 161 14.51 11.81 9.01
CA ARG A 161 15.72 12.56 9.38
C ARG A 161 15.94 13.76 8.45
N PRO A 162 16.30 14.94 9.00
CA PRO A 162 16.64 16.11 8.19
C PRO A 162 17.94 15.87 7.41
N GLY A 163 17.92 16.14 6.11
CA GLY A 163 19.08 16.02 5.23
C GLY A 163 19.04 17.03 4.09
N LYS A 164 20.22 17.40 3.60
CA LYS A 164 20.39 18.16 2.36
C LYS A 164 20.64 17.17 1.22
N LEU A 165 20.03 17.41 0.06
CA LEU A 165 20.18 16.59 -1.13
C LEU A 165 21.10 17.32 -2.13
N PHE A 166 22.07 16.62 -2.70
CA PHE A 166 23.01 17.17 -3.68
C PHE A 166 23.04 16.33 -4.95
N ARG A 167 23.42 16.96 -6.06
CA ARG A 167 23.74 16.26 -7.31
C ARG A 167 25.09 15.54 -7.12
N GLY A 168 25.13 14.24 -7.31
CA GLY A 168 26.34 13.43 -7.09
C GLY A 168 27.40 13.66 -8.15
N GLY A 169 28.65 13.39 -7.79
CA GLY A 169 29.81 13.59 -8.67
C GLY A 169 30.32 15.03 -8.77
N GLU A 170 29.76 15.96 -7.98
CA GLU A 170 30.24 17.35 -7.85
C GLU A 170 30.54 17.69 -6.38
N ALA A 171 31.27 18.78 -6.13
CA ALA A 171 31.53 19.23 -4.77
C ALA A 171 30.21 19.60 -4.07
N LYS A 172 30.09 19.24 -2.78
CA LYS A 172 28.92 19.51 -1.92
C LYS A 172 28.87 20.97 -1.48
N THR A 173 28.68 21.87 -2.43
CA THR A 173 28.53 23.33 -2.23
C THR A 173 27.05 23.72 -2.29
N GLU A 174 26.68 24.87 -1.72
CA GLU A 174 25.27 25.33 -1.75
C GLU A 174 24.75 25.53 -3.19
N ASP A 175 25.62 25.88 -4.14
CA ASP A 175 25.25 26.04 -5.56
C ASP A 175 24.77 24.73 -6.22
N ASN A 176 25.23 23.58 -5.72
CA ASN A 176 24.87 22.24 -6.24
C ASN A 176 23.79 21.55 -5.40
N ARG A 177 23.19 22.28 -4.44
CA ARG A 177 22.14 21.76 -3.58
C ARG A 177 20.83 21.63 -4.37
N ILE A 178 20.24 20.45 -4.30
CA ILE A 178 18.92 20.20 -4.85
C ILE A 178 17.90 20.64 -3.80
N PHE A 179 17.18 21.71 -4.12
CA PHE A 179 15.97 22.09 -3.42
C PHE A 179 14.82 21.37 -4.14
N SER A 180 14.30 20.29 -3.56
CA SER A 180 12.99 19.82 -3.99
C SER A 180 11.99 20.82 -3.43
N GLU A 181 11.34 21.57 -4.31
CA GLU A 181 10.11 22.26 -3.95
C GLU A 181 9.13 21.19 -3.47
N MET A 182 8.96 21.07 -2.16
CA MET A 182 7.82 20.33 -1.61
C MET A 182 6.60 21.19 -1.95
N TRP A 183 6.04 20.97 -3.13
CA TRP A 183 4.71 21.45 -3.47
C TRP A 183 3.73 20.73 -2.54
N THR A 184 3.25 21.44 -1.51
CA THR A 184 2.08 21.08 -0.71
C THR A 184 0.81 21.21 -1.51
#